data_AF-A0A966T3T1-F1
#
_entry.id   AF-A0A966T3T1-F1
#
_cell.length_a   1.000
_cell.length_b   1.000
_cell.length_c   1.000
_cell.angle_alpha   90.00
_cell.angle_beta   90.00
_cell.angle_gamma   90.00
#
_symmetry.space_group_name_H-M   'P 1'
#
loop_
_entity.id
_entity.type
_entity.pdbx_description
1 polymer ?
#
loop_
_entity_poly.entity_id
_entity_poly.type
_entity_poly.pdbx_seq_one_letter_code
_entity_poly.pdbx_strand_id
1 'polypeptide(L)'
;MRALPLHLEAGADIRRSLEALAQQQQAEGFVLSVVGNLRRACFACPGRNEPTVLEGELEIITLQGTIGPGGVHLHLSFSDTDCQVWGGHLEHGSQIHRGADLLVGFLAPSADHAAAEPVGVSEPRVQITVAEGCPWSARALRMLRSLGIPHHTVVSTAGPVPQISIDGTSIGGYDALADLHGRGGLEALRQP
;
A
#
# COMPACT_ATOMS: atom_id res chain seq x y z
N MET A 1 2.62 -16.55 14.81
CA MET A 1 2.43 -15.21 15.40
C MET A 1 2.25 -15.38 16.90
N ARG A 2 2.85 -14.50 17.71
CA ARG A 2 2.65 -14.41 19.17
C ARG A 2 1.85 -13.13 19.46
N ALA A 3 0.66 -13.28 20.03
CA ALA A 3 -0.16 -12.14 20.44
C ALA A 3 0.25 -11.67 21.84
N LEU A 4 0.33 -10.36 22.04
CA LEU A 4 0.72 -9.71 23.29
C LEU A 4 -0.30 -8.62 23.63
N PRO A 5 -1.04 -8.75 24.75
CA PRO A 5 -1.87 -7.66 25.25
C PRO A 5 -1.00 -6.54 25.83
N LEU A 6 -1.39 -5.30 25.60
CA LEU A 6 -0.74 -4.09 26.09
C LEU A 6 -1.81 -3.14 26.64
N HIS A 7 -1.66 -2.72 27.90
CA HIS A 7 -2.47 -1.65 28.48
C HIS A 7 -1.66 -0.36 28.51
N LEU A 8 -2.27 0.75 28.09
CA LEU A 8 -1.72 2.10 28.15
C LEU A 8 -2.53 2.95 29.12
N GLU A 9 -1.83 3.52 30.10
CA GLU A 9 -2.39 4.38 31.14
C GLU A 9 -2.66 5.81 30.64
N ALA A 10 -3.47 6.54 31.39
CA ALA A 10 -3.71 7.97 31.17
C ALA A 10 -2.41 8.77 30.96
N GLY A 11 -2.39 9.61 29.93
CA GLY A 11 -1.24 10.44 29.56
C GLY A 11 -0.16 9.73 28.74
N ALA A 12 -0.19 8.40 28.60
CA ALA A 12 0.73 7.68 27.74
C ALA A 12 0.56 8.12 26.27
N ASP A 13 1.68 8.24 25.56
CA ASP A 13 1.69 8.48 24.12
C ASP A 13 1.64 7.15 23.37
N ILE A 14 0.63 6.94 22.53
CA ILE A 14 0.41 5.65 21.85
C ILE A 14 1.62 5.29 20.98
N ARG A 15 2.04 6.22 20.11
CA ARG A 15 3.09 5.96 19.12
C ARG A 15 4.40 5.62 19.83
N ARG A 16 4.78 6.44 20.82
CA ARG A 16 6.00 6.23 21.62
C ARG A 16 5.95 4.90 22.38
N SER A 17 4.79 4.52 22.90
CA SER A 17 4.62 3.26 23.64
C SER A 17 4.78 2.04 22.74
N LEU A 18 4.25 2.09 21.51
CA LEU A 18 4.40 1.02 20.52
C LEU A 18 5.83 0.95 19.95
N GLU A 19 6.49 2.08 19.74
CA GLU A 19 7.92 2.15 19.38
C GLU A 19 8.79 1.50 20.48
N ALA A 20 8.54 1.84 21.75
CA ALA A 20 9.24 1.25 22.89
C ALA A 20 8.98 -0.25 23.02
N LEU A 21 7.73 -0.69 22.83
CA LEU A 21 7.38 -2.11 22.85
C LEU A 21 8.10 -2.87 21.72
N ALA A 22 8.10 -2.34 20.49
CA ALA A 22 8.79 -2.98 19.36
C ALA A 22 10.29 -3.13 19.63
N GLN A 23 10.90 -2.09 20.22
CA GLN A 23 12.31 -2.15 20.60
C GLN A 23 12.57 -3.13 21.76
N GLN A 24 11.64 -3.29 22.70
CA GLN A 24 11.77 -4.29 23.77
C GLN A 24 11.65 -5.73 23.22
N GLN A 25 10.74 -5.96 22.28
CA GLN A 25 10.47 -7.30 21.75
C GLN A 25 11.46 -7.72 20.66
N GLN A 26 12.19 -6.77 20.06
CA GLN A 26 13.13 -7.02 18.95
C GLN A 26 12.48 -7.83 17.82
N ALA A 27 11.22 -7.51 17.49
CA ALA A 27 10.42 -8.27 16.56
C ALA A 27 9.47 -7.38 15.76
N GLU A 28 9.24 -7.75 14.51
CA GLU A 28 8.24 -7.18 13.63
C GLU A 28 6.84 -7.68 13.99
N GLY A 29 5.81 -6.86 13.75
CA GLY A 29 4.44 -7.19 14.08
C GLY A 29 3.42 -6.21 13.55
N PHE A 30 2.17 -6.42 13.98
CA PHE A 30 1.03 -5.59 13.62
C PHE A 30 0.18 -5.30 14.85
N VAL A 31 -0.46 -4.12 14.88
CA VAL A 31 -1.55 -3.87 15.80
C VAL A 31 -2.77 -4.64 15.31
N LEU A 32 -3.32 -5.53 16.14
CA LEU A 32 -4.46 -6.39 15.79
C LEU A 32 -5.78 -5.80 16.26
N SER A 33 -5.76 -5.10 17.40
CA SER A 33 -6.94 -4.50 18.01
C SER A 33 -6.56 -3.37 18.96
N VAL A 34 -7.48 -2.42 19.13
CA VAL A 34 -7.42 -1.35 20.12
C VAL A 34 -8.83 -1.05 20.61
N VAL A 35 -8.96 -0.72 21.89
CA VAL A 35 -10.13 -0.06 22.48
C VAL A 35 -9.62 0.94 23.50
N GLY A 36 -10.13 2.17 23.50
CA GLY A 36 -9.72 3.18 24.47
C GLY A 36 -10.04 4.59 24.02
N ASN A 37 -9.50 5.57 24.74
CA ASN A 37 -9.75 6.98 24.47
C ASN A 37 -8.50 7.84 24.57
N LEU A 38 -8.57 8.98 23.88
CA LEU A 38 -7.55 10.00 23.81
C LEU A 38 -8.07 11.30 24.40
N ARG A 39 -7.17 12.03 25.05
CA ARG A 39 -7.40 13.43 25.42
C ARG A 39 -6.90 14.39 24.34
N ARG A 40 -6.00 13.87 23.50
CA ARG A 40 -5.32 14.56 22.42
C ARG A 40 -4.97 13.56 21.33
N ALA A 41 -5.36 13.84 20.09
CA ALA A 41 -4.96 13.10 18.90
C ALA A 41 -4.08 14.01 18.02
N CYS A 42 -2.92 13.49 17.62
CA CYS A 42 -1.99 14.13 16.70
C CYS A 42 -1.84 13.24 15.47
N PHE A 43 -2.22 13.73 14.29
CA PHE A 43 -2.29 12.91 13.08
C PHE A 43 -2.03 13.73 11.82
N ALA A 44 -1.35 13.13 10.83
CA ALA A 44 -1.11 13.77 9.54
C ALA A 44 -2.19 13.38 8.52
N CYS A 45 -2.70 14.41 7.82
CA CYS A 45 -3.65 14.25 6.72
C CYS A 45 -2.91 14.38 5.38
N PRO A 46 -3.35 13.68 4.31
CA PRO A 46 -2.77 13.82 2.98
C PRO A 46 -2.72 15.28 2.51
N GLY A 47 -1.58 15.69 1.96
CA GLY A 47 -1.40 17.04 1.39
C GLY A 47 -1.15 18.15 2.42
N ARG A 48 -1.01 17.83 3.72
CA ARG A 48 -0.61 18.79 4.76
C ARG A 48 0.82 18.53 5.21
N ASN A 49 1.60 19.59 5.40
CA ASN A 49 2.98 19.50 5.86
C ASN A 49 3.09 19.36 7.39
N GLU A 50 2.09 19.83 8.11
CA GLU A 50 2.07 19.81 9.58
C GLU A 50 0.98 18.85 10.10
N PRO A 51 1.24 18.15 11.22
CA PRO A 51 0.22 17.34 11.89
C PRO A 51 -0.99 18.17 12.30
N THR A 52 -2.18 17.58 12.16
CA THR A 52 -3.41 18.08 12.77
C THR A 52 -3.46 17.63 14.22
N VAL A 53 -3.87 18.54 15.11
CA VAL A 53 -4.04 18.27 16.53
C VAL A 53 -5.50 18.50 16.89
N LEU A 54 -6.13 17.51 17.51
CA LEU A 54 -7.46 17.63 18.11
C LEU A 54 -7.38 17.25 19.59
N GLU A 55 -8.01 18.05 20.45
CA GLU A 55 -8.05 17.87 21.90
C GLU A 55 -9.51 17.80 22.35
N GLY A 56 -9.79 16.97 23.35
CA GLY A 56 -11.14 16.72 23.84
C GLY A 56 -11.32 15.29 24.34
N GLU A 57 -12.55 14.86 24.56
CA GLU A 57 -12.87 13.45 24.80
C GLU A 57 -13.03 12.73 23.46
N LEU A 58 -12.03 11.92 23.10
CA LEU A 58 -11.97 11.26 21.80
C LEU A 58 -11.96 9.74 22.00
N GLU A 59 -12.88 9.03 21.37
CA GLU A 59 -12.94 7.56 21.43
C GLU A 59 -12.20 6.95 20.23
N ILE A 60 -11.27 6.03 20.50
CA ILE A 60 -10.49 5.35 19.45
C ILE A 60 -11.40 4.32 18.78
N ILE A 61 -11.58 4.44 17.47
CA ILE A 61 -12.36 3.48 16.67
C ILE A 61 -11.43 2.45 16.05
N THR A 62 -10.31 2.90 15.46
CA THR A 62 -9.30 2.00 14.89
C THR A 62 -7.89 2.51 15.16
N LEU A 63 -6.96 1.56 15.31
CA LEU A 63 -5.52 1.76 15.24
C LEU A 63 -4.97 0.56 14.49
N GLN A 64 -4.33 0.80 13.36
CA GLN A 64 -3.87 -0.25 12.45
C GLN A 64 -2.50 0.10 11.90
N GLY A 65 -1.67 -0.92 11.67
CA GLY A 65 -0.39 -0.73 11.03
C GLY A 65 0.69 -1.68 11.51
N THR A 66 1.91 -1.42 11.04
CA THR A 66 3.10 -2.22 11.33
C THR A 66 3.87 -1.65 12.51
N ILE A 67 4.53 -2.55 13.23
CA ILE A 67 5.48 -2.22 14.29
C ILE A 67 6.76 -3.02 14.09
N GLY A 68 7.90 -2.41 14.38
CA GLY A 68 9.20 -3.07 14.30
C GLY A 68 10.30 -2.29 15.01
N PRO A 69 11.48 -2.89 15.22
CA PRO A 69 12.62 -2.20 15.84
C PRO A 69 13.09 -0.97 15.05
N GLY A 70 12.86 -0.96 13.72
CA GLY A 70 13.15 0.17 12.84
C GLY A 70 12.15 1.32 12.91
N GLY A 71 11.01 1.14 13.59
CA GLY A 71 9.96 2.14 13.71
C GLY A 71 8.56 1.54 13.56
N VAL A 72 7.56 2.42 13.63
CA VAL A 72 6.15 2.05 13.47
C VAL A 72 5.52 2.85 12.33
N HIS A 73 4.59 2.25 11.61
CA HIS A 73 3.73 2.95 10.65
C HIS A 73 2.29 2.64 11.01
N LEU A 74 1.65 3.61 11.65
CA LEU A 74 0.32 3.44 12.24
C LEU A 74 -0.63 4.48 11.67
N HIS A 75 -1.84 4.05 11.34
CA HIS A 75 -2.97 4.92 11.03
C HIS A 75 -4.03 4.74 12.12
N LEU A 76 -4.73 5.81 12.47
CA LEU A 76 -5.84 5.74 13.42
C LEU A 76 -7.09 6.41 12.88
N SER A 77 -8.25 5.97 13.38
CA SER A 77 -9.49 6.75 13.36
C SER A 77 -10.09 6.87 14.76
N PHE A 78 -10.75 8.00 15.02
CA PHE A 78 -11.38 8.29 16.31
C PHE A 78 -12.60 9.19 16.12
N SER A 79 -13.52 9.17 17.09
CA SER A 79 -14.67 10.07 17.12
C SER A 79 -14.61 11.08 18.26
N ASP A 80 -15.12 12.28 18.03
CA ASP A 80 -15.39 13.26 19.07
C ASP A 80 -16.77 13.06 19.72
N THR A 81 -17.14 13.97 20.63
CA THR A 81 -18.41 13.96 21.36
C THR A 81 -19.64 14.13 20.48
N ASP A 82 -19.48 14.66 19.26
CA ASP A 82 -20.55 14.83 18.27
C ASP A 82 -20.60 13.65 17.28
N CYS A 83 -19.88 12.56 17.59
CA CYS A 83 -19.71 11.38 16.74
C CYS A 83 -19.10 11.67 15.36
N GLN A 84 -18.39 12.79 15.19
CA GLN A 84 -17.65 13.04 13.95
C GLN A 84 -16.38 12.20 13.96
N VAL A 85 -16.12 11.50 12.85
CA VAL A 85 -14.97 10.61 12.73
C VAL A 85 -13.84 11.29 11.98
N TRP A 86 -12.67 11.28 12.62
CA TRP A 86 -11.42 11.81 12.10
C TRP A 86 -10.42 10.68 11.91
N GLY A 87 -9.40 10.88 11.07
CA GLY A 87 -8.36 9.88 10.90
C GLY A 87 -7.20 10.34 10.02
N GLY A 88 -6.09 9.62 10.13
CA GLY A 88 -4.86 9.90 9.41
C GLY A 88 -3.69 9.04 9.88
N HIS A 89 -2.48 9.39 9.45
CA HIS A 89 -1.25 8.78 9.97
C HIS A 89 -1.04 9.23 11.42
N LEU A 90 -0.80 8.30 12.33
CA LEU A 90 -0.60 8.58 13.75
C LEU A 90 0.75 9.27 13.96
N GLU A 91 0.72 10.46 14.54
CA GLU A 91 1.91 11.22 14.90
C GLU A 91 2.16 11.19 16.41
N HIS A 92 3.38 11.52 16.82
CA HIS A 92 3.71 11.72 18.23
C HIS A 92 2.84 12.83 18.84
N GLY A 93 2.54 12.69 20.12
CA GLY A 93 1.69 13.57 20.90
C GLY A 93 0.22 13.12 21.01
N SER A 94 -0.12 11.92 20.52
CA SER A 94 -1.43 11.30 20.71
C SER A 94 -1.50 10.62 22.08
N GLN A 95 -2.23 11.23 23.02
CA GLN A 95 -2.19 10.88 24.45
C GLN A 95 -3.49 10.25 24.95
N ILE A 96 -3.34 9.14 25.68
CA ILE A 96 -4.45 8.44 26.34
C ILE A 96 -5.17 9.35 27.33
N HIS A 97 -6.51 9.26 27.37
CA HIS A 97 -7.31 9.96 28.37
C HIS A 97 -7.46 9.17 29.66
N ARG A 98 -8.15 8.02 29.63
CA ARG A 98 -8.38 7.15 30.80
C ARG A 98 -7.59 5.84 30.69
N GLY A 99 -7.62 5.22 29.52
CA GLY A 99 -6.94 3.96 29.26
C GLY A 99 -7.10 3.53 27.81
N ALA A 100 -6.17 2.72 27.32
CA ALA A 100 -6.34 1.99 26.07
C ALA A 100 -5.75 0.58 26.16
N ASP A 101 -6.53 -0.40 25.74
CA ASP A 101 -6.15 -1.79 25.63
C ASP A 101 -5.86 -2.12 24.16
N LEU A 102 -4.65 -2.62 23.90
CA LEU A 102 -4.19 -3.01 22.58
C LEU A 102 -3.86 -4.50 22.56
N LEU A 103 -4.09 -5.12 21.40
CA LEU A 103 -3.54 -6.43 21.10
C LEU A 103 -2.53 -6.31 19.97
N VAL A 104 -1.30 -6.73 20.23
CA VAL A 104 -0.19 -6.66 19.28
C VAL A 104 0.23 -8.06 18.86
N GLY A 105 0.31 -8.31 17.55
CA GLY A 105 0.73 -9.58 16.99
C GLY A 105 2.18 -9.52 16.49
N PHE A 106 3.11 -10.16 17.19
CA PHE A 106 4.49 -10.31 16.72
C PHE A 106 4.63 -11.51 15.80
N LEU A 107 5.29 -11.30 14.66
CA LEU A 107 5.60 -12.37 13.72
C LEU A 107 6.66 -13.30 14.33
N ALA A 108 6.63 -14.57 13.93
CA ALA A 108 7.74 -15.45 14.26
C ALA A 108 8.98 -14.95 13.49
N PRO A 109 10.19 -15.00 14.06
CA PRO A 109 11.40 -14.73 13.31
C PRO A 109 11.39 -15.66 12.09
N SER A 110 11.40 -15.07 10.89
CA SER A 110 11.55 -15.85 9.67
C SER A 110 12.93 -16.48 9.70
N ALA A 111 13.02 -17.79 9.42
CA ALA A 111 14.31 -18.47 9.29
C ALA A 111 15.19 -17.85 8.19
N ASP A 112 14.58 -17.04 7.32
CA ASP A 112 15.25 -16.20 6.35
C ASP A 112 14.91 -14.72 6.62
N HIS A 113 15.93 -13.92 6.94
CA HIS A 113 15.89 -12.46 6.78
C HIS A 113 15.91 -12.08 5.28
N ALA A 114 15.10 -12.74 4.45
CA ALA A 114 14.67 -12.11 3.24
C ALA A 114 13.72 -11.01 3.69
N ALA A 115 14.22 -9.77 3.73
CA ALA A 115 13.35 -8.60 3.64
C ALA A 115 12.25 -8.96 2.65
N ALA A 116 10.98 -8.83 3.04
CA ALA A 116 9.87 -9.10 2.14
C ALA A 116 10.23 -8.43 0.82
N GLU A 117 10.55 -9.24 -0.20
CA GLU A 117 10.95 -8.65 -1.47
C GLU A 117 9.77 -7.77 -1.84
N PRO A 118 9.98 -6.46 -2.14
CA PRO A 118 8.90 -5.67 -2.67
C PRO A 118 8.33 -6.51 -3.80
N VAL A 119 7.04 -6.86 -3.74
CA VAL A 119 6.41 -7.70 -4.77
C VAL A 119 6.80 -7.05 -6.08
N GLY A 120 7.75 -7.69 -6.77
CA GLY A 120 8.43 -7.06 -7.87
C GLY A 120 7.36 -6.68 -8.87
N VAL A 121 7.44 -5.47 -9.40
CA VAL A 121 6.81 -5.18 -10.68
C VAL A 121 7.50 -6.14 -11.65
N SER A 122 6.96 -7.35 -11.81
CA SER A 122 7.40 -8.25 -12.86
C SER A 122 7.37 -7.43 -14.12
N GLU A 123 8.49 -7.37 -14.85
CA GLU A 123 8.53 -6.65 -16.11
C GLU A 123 7.31 -7.08 -16.94
N PRO A 124 6.59 -6.12 -17.53
CA PRO A 124 5.37 -6.43 -18.24
C PRO A 124 5.69 -7.41 -19.38
N ARG A 125 4.97 -8.53 -19.40
CA ARG A 125 5.15 -9.62 -20.39
C ARG A 125 4.98 -9.16 -21.83
N VAL A 126 4.27 -8.05 -22.05
CA VAL A 126 4.04 -7.47 -23.38
C VAL A 126 5.01 -6.33 -23.61
N GLN A 127 5.74 -6.38 -24.72
CA GLN A 127 6.50 -5.24 -25.23
C GLN A 127 5.89 -4.80 -26.56
N ILE A 128 5.74 -3.49 -26.73
CA ILE A 128 5.30 -2.88 -27.98
C ILE A 128 6.31 -1.85 -28.45
N THR A 129 6.84 -2.07 -29.63
CA THR A 129 7.64 -1.11 -30.37
C THR A 129 6.71 -0.26 -31.22
N VAL A 130 6.71 1.06 -31.01
CA VAL A 130 5.83 2.01 -31.70
C VAL A 130 6.61 2.90 -32.65
N ALA A 131 6.00 3.17 -33.81
CA ALA A 131 6.45 4.20 -34.74
C ALA A 131 5.71 5.53 -34.46
N GLU A 132 6.43 6.65 -34.53
CA GLU A 132 5.88 8.00 -34.35
C GLU A 132 4.83 8.31 -35.44
N GLY A 133 3.70 8.92 -35.05
CA GLY A 133 2.60 9.27 -35.96
C GLY A 133 1.83 8.08 -36.56
N CYS A 134 2.17 6.83 -36.21
CA CYS A 134 1.54 5.63 -36.77
C CYS A 134 0.14 5.37 -36.16
N PRO A 135 -0.94 5.34 -36.96
CA PRO A 135 -2.29 5.05 -36.47
C PRO A 135 -2.42 3.67 -35.82
N TRP A 136 -1.68 2.68 -36.34
CA TRP A 136 -1.70 1.30 -35.82
C TRP A 136 -1.01 1.20 -34.45
N SER A 137 0.07 1.95 -34.21
CA SER A 137 0.68 2.08 -32.87
C SER A 137 -0.33 2.63 -31.86
N ALA A 138 -1.04 3.71 -32.23
CA ALA A 138 -2.05 4.31 -31.37
C ALA A 138 -3.22 3.34 -31.07
N ARG A 139 -3.61 2.53 -32.06
CA ARG A 139 -4.68 1.54 -31.93
C ARG A 139 -4.28 0.36 -31.04
N ALA A 140 -3.06 -0.16 -31.19
CA ALA A 140 -2.51 -1.23 -30.36
C ALA A 140 -2.38 -0.78 -28.90
N LEU A 141 -1.79 0.39 -28.66
CA LEU A 141 -1.67 0.97 -27.32
C LEU A 141 -3.03 1.20 -26.65
N ARG A 142 -4.02 1.68 -27.40
CA ARG A 142 -5.38 1.85 -26.89
C ARG A 142 -5.98 0.51 -26.47
N MET A 143 -5.84 -0.53 -27.29
CA MET A 143 -6.32 -1.87 -26.99
C MET A 143 -5.69 -2.43 -25.71
N LEU A 144 -4.36 -2.41 -25.58
CA LEU A 144 -3.65 -2.91 -24.40
C LEU A 144 -4.11 -2.21 -23.11
N ARG A 145 -4.24 -0.87 -23.15
CA ARG A 145 -4.75 -0.09 -22.01
C ARG A 145 -6.21 -0.42 -21.67
N SER A 146 -7.07 -0.52 -22.68
CA SER A 146 -8.49 -0.84 -22.47
C SER A 146 -8.71 -2.23 -21.89
N LEU A 147 -7.79 -3.17 -22.14
CA LEU A 147 -7.84 -4.52 -21.60
C LEU A 147 -7.14 -4.67 -20.24
N GLY A 148 -6.53 -3.61 -19.70
CA GLY A 148 -5.78 -3.67 -18.45
C GLY A 148 -4.52 -4.52 -18.53
N ILE A 149 -3.87 -4.56 -19.71
CA ILE A 149 -2.67 -5.37 -19.94
C ILE A 149 -1.42 -4.50 -19.70
N PRO A 150 -0.59 -4.82 -18.70
CA PRO A 150 0.70 -4.16 -18.50
C PRO A 150 1.61 -4.37 -19.71
N HIS A 151 2.23 -3.30 -20.18
CA HIS A 151 3.11 -3.35 -21.36
C HIS A 151 4.28 -2.37 -21.26
N HIS A 152 5.43 -2.75 -21.80
CA HIS A 152 6.57 -1.87 -22.00
C HIS A 152 6.52 -1.26 -23.41
N THR A 153 6.63 0.06 -23.52
CA THR A 153 6.60 0.75 -24.83
C THR A 153 8.00 1.21 -25.21
N VAL A 154 8.44 0.83 -26.41
CA VAL A 154 9.72 1.27 -26.99
C VAL A 154 9.43 2.08 -28.25
N VAL A 155 10.01 3.27 -28.38
CA VAL A 155 9.87 4.07 -29.61
C VAL A 155 10.96 3.64 -30.60
N SER A 156 10.57 3.31 -31.82
CA SER A 156 11.50 2.93 -32.90
C SER A 156 11.39 3.91 -34.06
N THR A 157 12.55 4.23 -34.64
CA THR A 157 12.68 4.95 -35.92
C THR A 157 12.69 3.99 -37.12
N ALA A 158 12.73 2.67 -36.86
CA ALA A 158 12.72 1.63 -37.87
C ALA A 158 11.31 1.06 -38.05
N GLY A 159 10.77 1.25 -39.25
CA GLY A 159 9.52 0.63 -39.74
C GLY A 159 8.24 1.47 -39.52
N PRO A 160 7.24 1.36 -40.42
CA PRO A 160 6.04 2.20 -40.37
C PRO A 160 4.93 1.69 -39.44
N VAL A 161 5.08 0.49 -38.87
CA VAL A 161 4.03 -0.23 -38.12
C VAL A 161 4.55 -0.74 -36.78
N PRO A 162 3.67 -0.90 -35.76
CA PRO A 162 4.10 -1.42 -34.48
C PRO A 162 4.58 -2.86 -34.59
N GLN A 163 5.51 -3.24 -33.72
CA GLN A 163 5.91 -4.64 -33.48
C GLN A 163 5.62 -4.97 -32.03
N ILE A 164 4.98 -6.12 -31.79
CA ILE A 164 4.53 -6.54 -30.47
C ILE A 164 5.16 -7.90 -30.18
N SER A 165 5.67 -8.06 -28.96
CA SER A 165 6.14 -9.34 -28.44
C SER A 165 5.49 -9.65 -27.10
N ILE A 166 5.31 -10.95 -26.84
CA ILE A 166 4.81 -11.49 -25.57
C ILE A 166 5.87 -12.47 -25.09
N ASP A 167 6.35 -12.30 -23.86
CA ASP A 167 7.43 -13.11 -23.27
C ASP A 167 8.65 -13.21 -24.20
N GLY A 168 9.02 -12.08 -24.83
CA GLY A 168 10.13 -11.99 -25.78
C GLY A 168 9.86 -12.58 -27.17
N THR A 169 8.73 -13.25 -27.39
CA THR A 169 8.37 -13.82 -28.70
C THR A 169 7.57 -12.82 -29.52
N SER A 170 8.04 -12.45 -30.71
CA SER A 170 7.31 -11.55 -31.61
C SER A 170 6.02 -12.20 -32.10
N ILE A 171 4.90 -11.48 -31.92
CA ILE A 171 3.59 -11.86 -32.46
C ILE A 171 3.25 -11.06 -33.73
N GLY A 172 4.03 -10.04 -34.07
CA GLY A 172 3.80 -9.17 -35.24
C GLY A 172 3.19 -7.82 -34.86
N GLY A 173 2.35 -7.27 -35.74
CA GLY A 173 1.77 -5.94 -35.59
C GLY A 173 0.40 -5.90 -34.93
N TYR A 174 -0.30 -4.78 -35.10
CA TYR A 174 -1.64 -4.57 -34.55
C TYR A 174 -2.64 -5.67 -34.96
N ASP A 175 -2.63 -6.12 -36.21
CA ASP A 175 -3.59 -7.12 -36.68
C ASP A 175 -3.43 -8.45 -35.95
N ALA A 176 -2.18 -8.87 -35.70
CA ALA A 176 -1.90 -10.08 -34.93
C ALA A 176 -2.35 -9.95 -33.45
N LEU A 177 -2.20 -8.77 -32.86
CA LEU A 177 -2.74 -8.49 -31.52
C LEU A 177 -4.27 -8.56 -31.51
N ALA A 178 -4.94 -8.00 -32.52
CA ALA A 178 -6.40 -8.00 -32.64
C ALA A 178 -6.94 -9.42 -32.87
N ASP A 179 -6.28 -10.23 -33.70
CA ASP A 179 -6.62 -11.63 -33.93
C ASP A 179 -6.43 -12.46 -32.65
N LEU A 180 -5.33 -12.24 -31.92
CA LEU A 180 -5.07 -12.92 -30.64
C LEU A 180 -6.13 -12.55 -29.60
N HIS A 181 -6.54 -11.27 -29.54
CA HIS A 181 -7.64 -10.83 -28.71
C HIS A 181 -8.97 -11.52 -29.08
N GLY A 182 -9.30 -11.58 -30.38
CA GLY A 182 -10.53 -12.20 -30.88
C GLY A 182 -10.64 -13.70 -30.57
N ARG A 183 -9.51 -14.37 -30.30
CA ARG A 183 -9.44 -15.77 -29.87
C ARG A 183 -9.35 -15.96 -28.36
N GLY A 184 -9.40 -14.88 -27.57
CA GLY A 184 -9.24 -14.92 -26.10
C GLY A 184 -7.80 -15.07 -25.61
N GLY A 185 -6.80 -15.07 -26.50
CA GLY A 185 -5.39 -15.35 -26.14
C GLY A 185 -4.70 -14.26 -25.30
N LEU A 186 -5.37 -13.15 -25.01
CA LEU A 186 -4.85 -12.07 -24.16
C LEU A 186 -5.36 -12.13 -22.71
N GLU A 187 -6.27 -13.04 -22.37
CA GLU A 187 -6.87 -13.10 -21.02
C GLU A 187 -5.82 -13.33 -19.92
N ALA A 188 -4.87 -14.23 -20.17
CA ALA A 188 -3.79 -14.55 -19.24
C ALA A 188 -2.75 -13.42 -19.04
N LEU A 189 -2.88 -12.31 -19.78
CA LEU A 189 -1.99 -11.14 -19.70
C LEU A 189 -2.63 -9.96 -18.95
N ARG A 190 -3.90 -10.08 -18.56
CA ARG A 190 -4.57 -9.07 -17.75
C ARG A 190 -4.10 -9.16 -16.31
N GLN A 191 -3.89 -8.02 -15.67
CA GLN A 191 -3.80 -7.98 -14.21
C GLN A 191 -5.22 -7.87 -13.60
N PRO A 192 -5.48 -8.53 -12.46
CA PRO A 192 -6.75 -8.41 -11.75
C PRO A 192 -7.00 -6.98 -11.23
#